data_AF-A0A2G5QK47-F1
#
_entry.id   AF-A0A2G5QK47-F1
#
_cell.length_a   1.000
_cell.length_b   1.000
_cell.length_c   1.000
_cell.angle_alpha   90.00
_cell.angle_beta   90.00
_cell.angle_gamma   90.00
#
_symmetry.space_group_name_H-M   'P 1'
#
loop_
_entity.id
_entity.type
_entity.pdbx_description
1 polymer ?
#
loop_
_entity_poly.entity_id
_entity_poly.type
_entity_poly.pdbx_seq_one_letter_code
_entity_poly.pdbx_strand_id
1 'polypeptide(L)' 'MTLIEKIPTLSDTELKTLLSNARRLDVTGTPAQRRQVAEVMTPLEREDSRRRAARSKTAISAKSALRDS' A
#
# COMPACT_ATOMS: atom_id res chain seq x y z
N MET A 1 -10.99 13.89 9.61
CA MET A 1 -10.62 12.62 8.96
C MET A 1 -9.52 12.86 7.95
N THR A 2 -8.31 12.41 8.22
CA THR A 2 -7.13 12.56 7.36
C THR A 2 -7.01 11.40 6.37
N LEU A 3 -6.15 11.54 5.34
CA LEU A 3 -5.89 10.43 4.42
C LEU A 3 -5.23 9.24 5.13
N ILE A 4 -4.32 9.51 6.07
CA ILE A 4 -3.61 8.49 6.86
C ILE A 4 -4.59 7.59 7.62
N GLU A 5 -5.63 8.18 8.22
CA GLU A 5 -6.68 7.45 8.93
C GLU A 5 -7.50 6.52 8.03
N LYS A 6 -7.61 6.84 6.72
CA LYS A 6 -8.35 6.02 5.75
C LYS A 6 -7.53 4.89 5.13
N ILE A 7 -6.20 4.94 5.18
CA ILE A 7 -5.32 3.95 4.53
C ILE A 7 -5.68 2.50 4.92
N PRO A 8 -5.93 2.17 6.21
CA PRO A 8 -6.29 0.80 6.60
C PRO A 8 -7.59 0.29 5.97
N THR A 9 -8.51 1.20 5.60
CA THR A 9 -9.83 0.84 5.05
C THR A 9 -9.86 0.82 3.52
N LEU A 10 -8.80 1.23 2.83
CA LEU A 10 -8.73 1.19 1.37
C LEU A 10 -8.76 -0.24 0.86
N SER A 11 -9.41 -0.49 -0.26
CA SER A 11 -9.22 -1.72 -1.03
C SER A 11 -7.78 -1.82 -1.57
N ASP A 12 -7.38 -3.01 -2.00
CA ASP A 12 -6.05 -3.22 -2.61
C ASP A 12 -5.86 -2.36 -3.87
N THR A 13 -6.90 -2.23 -4.68
CA THR A 13 -6.89 -1.43 -5.91
C THR A 13 -6.76 0.07 -5.60
N GLU A 14 -7.49 0.57 -4.61
CA GLU A 14 -7.41 1.97 -4.20
C GLU A 14 -6.04 2.30 -3.61
N LEU A 15 -5.51 1.42 -2.74
CA LEU A 15 -4.18 1.59 -2.16
C LEU A 15 -3.10 1.64 -3.25
N LYS A 16 -3.14 0.72 -4.21
CA LYS A 16 -2.18 0.68 -5.33
C LYS A 16 -2.28 1.92 -6.22
N THR A 17 -3.51 2.34 -6.55
CA THR A 17 -3.75 3.55 -7.34
C THR A 17 -3.23 4.79 -6.63
N LEU A 18 -3.51 4.91 -5.32
CA LEU A 18 -3.07 6.04 -4.52
C LEU A 18 -1.54 6.08 -4.39
N LEU A 19 -0.89 4.94 -4.15
CA LEU A 19 0.57 4.84 -4.09
C LEU A 19 1.23 5.19 -5.44
N SER A 20 0.66 4.74 -6.56
CA SER A 20 1.12 5.11 -7.91
C SER A 20 1.03 6.62 -8.15
N ASN A 21 -0.10 7.23 -7.79
CA ASN A 21 -0.30 8.67 -7.91
C ASN A 21 0.65 9.47 -7.01
N ALA A 22 0.86 9.01 -5.77
CA ALA A 22 1.80 9.63 -4.84
C ALA A 22 3.22 9.62 -5.43
N ARG A 23 3.69 8.48 -5.96
CA ARG A 23 5.01 8.36 -6.62
C ARG A 23 5.14 9.29 -7.82
N ARG A 24 4.10 9.41 -8.64
CA ARG A 24 4.11 10.35 -9.76
C ARG A 24 4.21 11.80 -9.29
N LEU A 25 3.41 12.18 -8.28
CA LEU A 25 3.42 13.52 -7.72
C LEU A 25 4.72 13.87 -6.99
N ASP A 26 5.41 12.90 -6.41
CA ASP A 26 6.74 13.11 -5.81
C ASP A 26 7.76 13.61 -6.86
N VAL A 27 7.64 13.13 -8.10
CA VAL A 27 8.54 13.52 -9.20
C VAL A 27 8.03 14.75 -9.95
N THR A 28 6.75 14.78 -10.30
CA THR A 28 6.19 15.77 -11.25
C THR A 28 5.34 16.85 -10.59
N GLY A 29 5.03 16.72 -9.30
CA GLY A 29 4.14 17.63 -8.59
C GLY A 29 4.79 18.97 -8.28
N THR A 30 3.98 19.95 -7.90
CA THR A 30 4.47 21.23 -7.37
C THR A 30 5.17 21.03 -6.02
N PRO A 31 5.98 22.01 -5.53
CA PRO A 31 6.59 21.91 -4.21
C PRO A 31 5.58 21.65 -3.08
N ALA A 32 4.36 22.18 -3.18
CA ALA A 32 3.30 21.93 -2.20
C ALA A 32 2.79 20.49 -2.27
N GLN A 33 2.57 19.96 -3.47
CA GLN A 33 2.13 18.58 -3.67
C GLN A 33 3.18 17.58 -3.19
N ARG A 34 4.47 17.82 -3.48
CA ARG A 34 5.56 16.95 -2.99
C ARG A 34 5.64 16.91 -1.47
N ARG A 35 5.40 18.03 -0.78
CA ARG A 35 5.31 18.05 0.70
C ARG A 35 4.15 17.20 1.21
N GLN A 36 2.97 17.34 0.62
CA GLN A 36 1.81 16.51 0.98
C GLN A 36 2.05 15.03 0.71
N VAL A 37 2.72 14.69 -0.38
CA VAL A 37 3.12 13.32 -0.70
C VAL A 37 4.10 12.77 0.33
N ALA A 38 5.10 13.55 0.75
CA ALA A 38 6.09 13.13 1.74
C ALA A 38 5.44 12.73 3.09
N GLU A 39 4.34 13.40 3.48
CA GLU A 39 3.58 13.08 4.70
C GLU A 39 2.87 11.72 4.63
N VAL A 40 2.46 11.27 3.43
CA VAL A 40 1.60 10.08 3.26
C VAL A 40 2.31 8.90 2.59
N MET A 41 3.49 9.10 1.99
CA MET A 41 4.21 8.04 1.27
C MET A 41 4.57 6.87 2.19
N THR A 42 5.18 7.16 3.35
CA THR A 42 5.60 6.11 4.30
C THR A 42 4.41 5.27 4.81
N PRO A 43 3.28 5.86 5.24
CA PRO A 43 2.07 5.11 5.55
C PRO A 43 1.57 4.20 4.42
N LEU A 44 1.54 4.69 3.18
CA LEU A 44 1.06 3.93 2.02
C LEU A 44 1.95 2.72 1.72
N GLU A 45 3.27 2.90 1.74
CA GLU A 45 4.23 1.83 1.46
C GLU A 45 4.26 0.77 2.56
N ARG A 46 4.08 1.19 3.82
CA ARG A 46 3.96 0.27 4.95
C ARG A 46 2.73 -0.62 4.80
N GLU A 47 1.59 -0.03 4.47
CA GLU A 47 0.35 -0.79 4.30
C GLU A 47 0.43 -1.75 3.10
N ASP A 48 0.96 -1.30 1.96
CA ASP A 48 1.17 -2.18 0.81
C ASP A 48 2.09 -3.37 1.15
N SER A 49 3.18 -3.10 1.88
CA SER A 49 4.12 -4.13 2.34
C SER A 49 3.45 -5.11 3.30
N ARG A 50 2.63 -4.63 4.24
CA ARG A 50 1.87 -5.45 5.18
C ARG A 50 0.94 -6.41 4.43
N ARG A 51 0.22 -5.91 3.42
CA ARG A 51 -0.71 -6.73 2.63
C ARG A 51 0.00 -7.75 1.76
N ARG A 52 1.13 -7.38 1.15
CA ARG A 52 1.99 -8.34 0.41
C ARG A 52 2.45 -9.47 1.32
N ALA A 53 2.96 -9.14 2.50
CA ALA A 53 3.39 -10.14 3.48
C ALA A 53 2.23 -11.06 3.92
N ALA A 54 1.03 -10.51 4.15
CA ALA A 54 -0.15 -11.30 4.50
C ALA A 54 -0.54 -12.29 3.38
N ARG A 55 -0.58 -11.83 2.12
CA ARG A 55 -0.88 -12.70 0.96
C ARG A 55 0.16 -13.80 0.78
N SER A 56 1.45 -13.50 0.95
CA SER A 56 2.51 -14.50 0.88
C SER A 56 2.36 -15.58 1.96
N LYS A 57 2.02 -15.20 3.20
CA LYS A 57 1.76 -16.16 4.28
C LYS A 57 0.59 -17.09 3.97
N THR A 58 -0.50 -16.54 3.44
CA THR A 58 -1.68 -17.33 3.03
C THR A 58 -1.33 -18.31 1.91
N ALA A 59 -0.57 -17.86 0.90
CA ALA A 59 -0.16 -18.72 -0.23
C ALA A 59 0.76 -19.88 0.21
N ILE A 60 1.68 -19.63 1.13
CA ILE A 60 2.55 -20.67 1.69
C ILE A 60 1.73 -21.71 2.46
N SER A 61 0.77 -21.26 3.28
CA SER A 61 -0.12 -22.14 4.04
C SER A 61 -0.96 -23.02 3.11
N ALA A 62 -1.61 -22.44 2.10
CA ALA A 62 -2.40 -23.18 1.12
C ALA A 62 -1.58 -24.25 0.38
N LYS A 63 -0.35 -23.90 -0.04
CA LYS A 63 0.52 -24.84 -0.75
C LYS A 63 1.04 -25.98 0.12
N SER A 64 1.18 -25.77 1.42
CA SER A 64 1.57 -26.83 2.37
C SER A 64 0.42 -27.80 2.60
N ALA A 65 -0.80 -27.30 2.82
CA ALA A 65 -1.99 -28.14 2.99
C ALA A 65 -2.29 -29.03 1.76
N LEU A 66 -2.07 -28.51 0.55
CA LEU A 66 -2.21 -29.27 -0.71
C LEU A 66 -1.14 -30.37 -0.91
N ARG A 67 0.00 -30.31 -0.21
CA ARG A 67 1.06 -31.32 -0.30
C ARG A 67 0.91 -32.46 0.71
N ASP A 68 0.21 -32.21 1.81
CA ASP A 68 -0.03 -33.17 2.89
C ASP A 68 -1.38 -33.91 2.75
N SER A 69 -2.12 -33.69 1.65
CA SER A 69 -3.40 -34.33 1.29
C SER A 69 -3.22 -35.35 0.17
#